data_AF-A0A9N9EPB9-F1
#
_entry.id   AF-A0A9N9EPB9-F1
#
_cell.length_a   1.000
_cell.length_b   1.000
_cell.length_c   1.000
_cell.angle_alpha   90.00
_cell.angle_beta   90.00
_cell.angle_gamma   90.00
#
_symmetry.space_group_name_H-M   'P 1'
#
loop_
_entity.id
_entity.type
_entity.pdbx_description
1 polymer ?
#
loop_
_entity_poly.entity_id
_entity_poly.type
_entity_poly.pdbx_seq_one_letter_code
_entity_poly.pdbx_strand_id
1 'polypeptide(L)' 'KCSAIFLVGGFSESPYLQRRIKDKFSTQVSIITVPTLPIAAIARGGIAYGLNVCAMQDRTLKWTYGVEVNRP' A
#
# COMPACT_ATOMS: atom_id res chain seq x y z
N LYS A 1 4.19 13.38 5.99
CA LYS A 1 4.87 13.68 4.70
C LYS A 1 5.09 12.36 3.98
N CYS A 2 4.68 12.22 2.71
CA CYS A 2 4.79 10.97 1.95
C CYS A 2 6.05 11.02 1.06
N SER A 3 6.87 9.96 1.08
CA SER A 3 8.13 9.92 0.32
C SER A 3 7.99 9.27 -1.06
N ALA A 4 7.11 8.27 -1.19
CA ALA A 4 6.92 7.52 -2.43
C ALA A 4 5.52 6.92 -2.54
N ILE A 5 5.03 6.77 -3.77
CA ILE A 5 3.81 6.05 -4.14
C ILE A 5 4.19 4.90 -5.09
N PHE A 6 3.82 3.67 -4.71
CA PHE A 6 3.97 2.49 -5.54
C PHE A 6 2.60 2.03 -6.03
N LEU A 7 2.43 1.94 -7.34
CA LEU A 7 1.21 1.46 -7.97
C LEU A 7 1.31 -0.05 -8.17
N VAL A 8 0.43 -0.83 -7.53
CA VAL A 8 0.43 -2.30 -7.55
C VAL A 8 -0.91 -2.87 -8.04
N GLY A 9 -0.92 -4.15 -8.42
CA GLY A 9 -2.09 -4.85 -8.98
C GLY A 9 -2.25 -4.64 -10.49
N GLY A 10 -3.15 -5.39 -11.14
CA GLY A 10 -3.26 -5.41 -12.61
C GLY A 10 -3.59 -4.06 -13.25
N PHE A 11 -4.39 -3.21 -12.59
CA PHE A 11 -4.75 -1.90 -13.15
C PHE A 11 -3.63 -0.85 -13.03
N SER A 12 -2.58 -1.11 -12.25
CA SER A 12 -1.45 -0.18 -12.06
C SER A 12 -0.67 0.12 -13.35
N GLU A 13 -0.70 -0.82 -14.31
CA GLU A 13 -0.04 -0.68 -15.60
C GLU A 13 -0.82 0.22 -16.57
N SER A 14 -2.07 0.58 -16.23
CA SER A 14 -2.88 1.47 -17.04
C SER A 14 -2.22 2.84 -17.20
N PRO A 15 -1.95 3.30 -18.44
CA PRO A 15 -1.41 4.64 -18.68
C PRO A 15 -2.32 5.75 -18.14
N TYR A 16 -3.63 5.50 -18.16
CA TYR A 16 -4.62 6.42 -17.59
C TYR A 16 -4.41 6.60 -16.10
N LEU A 17 -4.33 5.51 -15.33
CA LEU A 17 -4.15 5.58 -13.89
C LEU A 17 -2.83 6.26 -13.53
N GLN A 18 -1.73 5.88 -14.18
CA GLN A 18 -0.42 6.48 -13.94
C GLN A 18 -0.43 7.98 -14.18
N ARG A 19 -1.06 8.44 -15.26
CA ARG A 19 -1.20 9.87 -15.56
C ARG A 19 -2.01 10.59 -14.50
N ARG A 20 -3.19 10.06 -14.13
CA ARG A 20 -4.07 10.68 -13.12
C ARG A 20 -3.40 10.78 -11.75
N ILE A 21 -2.63 9.78 -11.34
CA ILE A 21 -1.87 9.81 -10.09
C ILE A 21 -0.76 10.86 -10.17
N LYS A 22 0.02 10.89 -11.27
CA LYS A 22 1.10 11.86 -11.46
C LYS A 22 0.56 13.30 -11.46
N ASP A 23 -0.51 13.57 -12.20
CA ASP A 23 -1.13 14.91 -12.26
C ASP A 23 -1.61 15.36 -10.88
N LYS A 24 -2.16 14.45 -10.07
CA LYS A 24 -2.72 14.77 -8.75
C LYS A 24 -1.67 14.91 -7.65
N PHE A 25 -0.59 14.12 -7.70
CA PHE A 25 0.33 13.96 -6.57
C PHE A 25 1.78 14.36 -6.84
N SER A 26 2.16 14.70 -8.08
CA SER A 26 3.54 15.08 -8.45
C SER A 26 4.10 16.26 -7.64
N THR A 27 3.25 17.18 -7.19
CA THR A 27 3.68 18.33 -6.37
C THR A 27 3.97 17.95 -4.92
N GLN A 28 3.42 16.83 -4.44
CA GLN A 28 3.50 16.39 -3.04
C GLN A 28 4.47 15.23 -2.86
N VAL A 29 4.64 14.39 -3.88
CA VAL A 29 5.43 13.15 -3.83
C VAL A 29 6.34 13.08 -5.05
N SER A 30 7.65 12.97 -4.82
CA SER A 30 8.65 12.93 -5.88
C SER A 30 8.74 11.57 -6.57
N ILE A 31 8.51 10.47 -5.85
CA ILE A 31 8.64 9.11 -6.37
C ILE A 31 7.26 8.51 -6.59
N ILE A 32 6.85 8.37 -7.86
CA ILE A 32 5.62 7.69 -8.25
C ILE A 32 6.00 6.64 -9.30
N THR A 33 5.95 5.35 -8.93
CA THR A 33 6.43 4.27 -9.79
C THR A 33 5.56 3.03 -9.75
N VAL A 34 5.67 2.24 -10.81
CA VAL A 34 5.06 0.92 -10.95
C VAL A 34 6.20 -0.10 -10.78
N PRO A 35 6.13 -1.03 -9.83
CA PRO A 35 7.14 -2.08 -9.67
C PRO A 35 7.24 -2.96 -10.94
N THR A 36 8.37 -3.65 -11.14
CA THR A 36 8.62 -4.48 -12.32
C THR A 36 7.55 -5.54 -12.61
N LEU A 37 6.89 -6.05 -11.57
CA LEU A 37 5.83 -7.05 -11.69
C LEU A 37 4.71 -6.69 -10.71
N PRO A 38 3.78 -5.80 -11.09
CA PRO A 38 2.81 -5.21 -10.16
C PRO A 38 1.79 -6.20 -9.62
N ILE A 39 1.41 -7.20 -10.43
CA ILE A 39 0.46 -8.25 -10.03
C ILE A 39 1.03 -9.16 -8.93
N ALA A 40 2.35 -9.39 -8.95
CA ALA A 40 3.03 -10.24 -7.98
C ALA A 40 3.62 -9.47 -6.78
N ALA A 41 3.49 -8.13 -6.76
CA ALA A 41 4.07 -7.29 -5.71
C ALA A 41 3.55 -7.68 -4.30
N ILE A 42 2.25 -7.95 -4.17
CA ILE A 42 1.63 -8.33 -2.89
C ILE A 42 2.13 -9.70 -2.42
N ALA A 43 2.13 -10.69 -3.32
CA ALA A 43 2.59 -12.05 -2.99
C ALA A 43 4.07 -12.06 -2.60
N ARG A 44 4.93 -11.37 -3.36
CA ARG A 44 6.36 -11.24 -3.02
C ARG A 44 6.58 -10.53 -1.69
N GLY A 45 5.80 -9.47 -1.42
CA GLY A 45 5.84 -8.78 -0.12
C GLY A 45 5.46 -9.70 1.04
N GLY A 46 4.44 -10.54 0.85
CA GLY A 46 4.05 -11.55 1.84
C GLY A 46 5.12 -12.61 2.11
N ILE A 47 5.79 -13.10 1.06
CA ILE A 47 6.91 -14.03 1.19
C ILE A 47 8.09 -13.37 1.92
N ALA A 48 8.46 -12.15 1.54
CA ALA A 48 9.53 -11.40 2.19
C ALA A 48 9.23 -11.15 3.68
N TYR A 49 7.97 -10.85 4.01
CA TYR A 49 7.51 -10.75 5.40
C TYR A 49 7.60 -12.07 6.15
N GLY A 50 7.20 -13.19 5.53
CA GLY A 50 7.32 -14.52 6.15
C GLY A 50 8.77 -14.93 6.42
N LEU A 51 9.70 -14.55 5.54
CA LEU A 51 11.14 -14.80 5.72
C LEU A 51 11.79 -13.90 6.78
N ASN A 52 11.34 -12.65 6.88
CA ASN A 52 11.81 -11.70 7.88
C ASN A 52 10.63 -10.93 8.48
N VAL A 53 10.05 -11.51 9.53
CA VAL A 53 8.88 -10.94 10.21
C VAL A 53 9.17 -9.58 10.87
N CYS A 54 10.43 -9.32 11.23
CA CYS A 54 10.87 -8.04 11.79
C CYS A 54 10.91 -6.90 10.75
N ALA A 55 10.71 -7.20 9.46
CA ALA A 55 10.67 -6.19 8.40
C ALA A 55 9.40 -5.31 8.43
N MET A 56 8.35 -5.73 9.15
CA MET A 56 7.10 -4.96 9.28
C MET A 56 7.11 -4.15 10.56
N GLN A 57 6.88 -2.84 10.46
CA GLN A 57 6.99 -1.93 11.60
C GLN A 57 5.70 -1.86 12.43
N ASP A 58 4.54 -1.78 11.76
CA ASP A 58 3.23 -1.71 12.42
C ASP A 58 2.13 -2.24 11.48
N ARG A 59 1.05 -2.78 12.06
CA ARG A 59 -0.16 -3.19 11.36
C ARG A 59 -1.38 -2.71 12.14
N THR A 60 -2.11 -1.76 11.56
CA THR A 60 -3.39 -1.30 12.10
C THR A 60 -4.55 -2.08 11.50
N LEU A 61 -5.55 -2.44 12.31
CA LEU A 61 -6.79 -3.03 11.83
C LEU A 61 -7.60 -2.01 11.02
N LYS A 62 -8.31 -2.49 10.01
CA LYS A 62 -9.16 -1.63 9.16
C LYS A 62 -10.33 -1.01 9.94
N TRP A 63 -10.87 -1.75 10.91
CA TRP A 63 -12.05 -1.36 11.65
C TRP A 63 -11.75 -1.34 13.15
N THR A 64 -12.42 -0.43 13.84
CA THR A 64 -12.49 -0.43 15.30
C THR A 64 -13.46 -1.52 15.76
N TYR A 65 -13.05 -2.30 16.74
CA TYR A 65 -13.89 -3.33 17.35
C TYR A 65 -14.22 -2.89 18.78
N GLY A 66 -15.51 -2.94 19.13
CA GLY A 66 -16.01 -2.63 20.47
C GLY A 66 -16.94 -3.74 20.94
N VAL A 67 -17.01 -3.93 22.26
CA VAL A 67 -17.93 -4.87 22.91
C VAL A 67 -18.88 -4.09 23.82
N GLU A 68 -20.15 -4.47 23.80
CA GLU A 68 -21.14 -3.92 24.73
C GLU A 68 -20.89 -4.50 26.13
N VAL A 69 -20.88 -3.64 27.14
CA VAL A 69 -20.72 -4.03 28.54
C VAL A 69 -21.86 -3.47 29.36
N ASN A 70 -22.60 -4.35 30.05
CA ASN A 70 -23.65 -3.95 30.97
C ASN A 70 -22.99 -3.40 32.25
N ARG A 71 -23.24 -2.13 32.57
CA ARG A 71 -22.75 -1.51 33.81
C ARG A 71 -23.80 -1.71 34.92
N PRO A 72 -23.38 -2.07 36.15
CA PRO A 72 -24.30 -2.35 37.26
C PRO A 72 -25.10 -1.11 37.69
#